data_AF-A0A223NQS0-F1
#
_entry.id   AF-A0A223NQS0-F1
#
_cell.length_a   1.000
_cell.length_b   1.000
_cell.length_c   1.000
_cell.angle_alpha   90.00
_cell.angle_beta   90.00
_cell.angle_gamma   90.00
#
_symmetry.space_group_name_H-M   'P 1'
#
loop_
_entity.id
_entity.type
_entity.pdbx_description
1 polymer ?
#
loop_
_entity_poly.entity_id
_entity_poly.type
_entity_poly.pdbx_seq_one_letter_code
_entity_poly.pdbx_strand_id
1 'polypeptide(L)'
;MLQGVINLEYIWVMSEYRLDRTAFKAQTAEEAVRRQAEYYRSLTWQERLRIANYLNSVAYNYPENNPPRLDRTVFRARGRD
;
A
#
# COMPACT_ATOMS: atom_id res chain seq x y z
N MET A 1 -27.92 14.32 10.66
CA MET A 1 -27.13 13.59 11.67
C MET A 1 -27.07 12.14 11.19
N LEU A 2 -26.05 11.66 10.48
CA LEU A 2 -24.75 11.21 10.99
C LEU A 2 -23.84 10.89 9.78
N GLN A 3 -22.86 11.73 9.46
CA GLN A 3 -21.74 11.39 8.54
C GLN A 3 -20.48 12.19 8.95
N GLY A 4 -20.29 12.39 10.26
CA GLY A 4 -19.29 13.30 10.83
C GLY A 4 -18.20 12.62 11.64
N VAL A 5 -18.05 11.30 11.56
CA VAL A 5 -16.98 10.56 12.23
C VAL A 5 -16.28 9.72 11.18
N ILE A 6 -15.45 10.40 10.38
CA ILE A 6 -14.44 9.73 9.58
C ILE A 6 -13.56 9.03 10.61
N ASN A 7 -13.61 7.69 10.67
CA ASN A 7 -12.93 6.87 11.67
C ASN A 7 -11.47 7.32 11.79
N LEU A 8 -11.13 7.94 12.93
CA LEU A 8 -9.78 8.44 13.22
C LEU A 8 -8.75 7.32 13.08
N GLU A 9 -9.10 6.08 13.46
CA GLU A 9 -8.27 4.89 13.25
C GLU A 9 -7.87 4.68 11.79
N TYR A 10 -8.75 5.01 10.83
CA TYR A 10 -8.45 4.87 9.40
C TYR A 10 -7.42 5.91 8.93
N ILE A 11 -7.50 7.13 9.47
CA ILE A 11 -6.55 8.21 9.17
C ILE A 11 -5.17 7.90 9.76
N TRP A 12 -5.12 7.34 10.97
CA TRP A 12 -3.87 6.94 11.63
C TRP A 12 -3.18 5.79 10.89
N VAL A 13 -3.91 4.75 10.48
CA VAL A 13 -3.37 3.63 9.68
C VAL A 13 -2.82 4.10 8.33
N MET A 14 -3.48 5.05 7.66
CA MET A 14 -2.99 5.63 6.40
C MET A 14 -1.68 6.42 6.55
N SER A 15 -1.39 6.96 7.75
CA SER A 15 -0.13 7.66 8.02
C SER A 15 1.05 6.70 8.23
N GLU A 16 0.81 5.49 8.74
CA GLU A 16 1.86 4.52 9.07
C GLU A 16 2.59 3.95 7.86
N TYR A 17 1.92 3.84 6.70
CA TYR A 17 2.55 3.27 5.49
C TYR A 17 3.28 4.31 4.63
N ARG A 18 3.25 5.59 5.02
CA ARG A 18 3.95 6.63 4.28
C ARG A 18 5.45 6.48 4.52
N LEU A 19 6.22 6.42 3.44
CA LEU A 19 7.68 6.43 3.54
C LEU A 19 8.14 7.70 4.24
N ASP A 20 8.79 7.57 5.38
CA ASP A 20 9.49 8.67 6.03
C ASP A 20 10.69 9.08 5.18
N ARG A 21 10.58 10.24 4.54
CA ARG A 21 11.62 10.82 3.66
C ARG A 21 12.68 11.59 4.43
N THR A 22 12.53 11.74 5.75
CA THR A 22 13.42 12.51 6.63
C THR A 22 14.40 11.61 7.37
N ALA A 23 14.04 10.34 7.59
CA ALA A 23 14.92 9.32 8.15
C ALA A 23 15.91 8.79 7.09
N PHE A 24 16.93 9.59 6.74
CA PHE A 24 18.03 9.10 5.92
C PHE A 24 18.89 8.13 6.73
N LYS A 25 19.07 6.91 6.22
CA LYS A 25 19.96 5.91 6.80
C LYS A 25 21.08 5.59 5.82
N ALA A 26 22.32 5.87 6.23
CA ALA A 26 23.50 5.38 5.50
C ALA A 26 23.56 3.86 5.63
N GLN A 27 23.28 3.15 4.54
CA GLN A 27 23.32 1.69 4.43
C GLN A 27 23.70 1.30 3.01
N THR A 28 24.27 0.11 2.82
CA THR A 28 24.60 -0.39 1.48
C THR A 28 23.33 -0.84 0.74
N ALA A 29 23.41 -0.97 -0.59
CA ALA A 29 22.28 -1.45 -1.39
C ALA A 29 21.84 -2.86 -0.96
N GLU A 30 22.78 -3.76 -0.69
CA GLU A 30 22.49 -5.12 -0.20
C GLU A 30 21.81 -5.12 1.17
N GLU A 31 22.26 -4.25 2.08
CA GLU A 31 21.63 -4.08 3.39
C GLU A 31 20.19 -3.57 3.28
N ALA A 32 19.96 -2.60 2.38
CA ALA A 32 18.62 -2.07 2.12
C ALA A 32 17.68 -3.16 1.60
N VAL A 33 18.12 -3.94 0.61
CA VAL A 33 17.32 -5.04 0.03
C VAL A 33 16.98 -6.09 1.08
N ARG A 34 17.98 -6.53 1.86
CA ARG A 34 17.77 -7.53 2.93
C ARG A 34 16.79 -7.04 3.98
N ARG A 35 16.96 -5.82 4.49
CA ARG A 35 16.09 -5.23 5.51
C ARG A 35 14.66 -5.05 5.02
N GLN A 36 14.47 -4.65 3.76
CA GLN A 36 13.15 -4.57 3.15
C GLN A 36 12.52 -5.95 3.04
N ALA A 37 13.26 -6.95 2.57
CA ALA A 37 12.76 -8.33 2.47
C ALA A 37 12.35 -8.89 3.84
N GLU A 38 13.13 -8.65 4.90
CA GLU A 38 12.81 -9.04 6.28
C GLU A 38 11.56 -8.32 6.80
N TYR A 39 11.47 -7.00 6.62
CA TYR A 39 10.31 -6.20 7.02
C TYR A 39 9.05 -6.72 6.34
N TYR A 40 9.04 -6.82 5.01
CA TYR A 40 7.86 -7.32 4.29
C TYR A 40 7.52 -8.76 4.67
N ARG A 41 8.51 -9.62 4.95
CA ARG A 41 8.27 -11.01 5.42
C ARG A 41 7.51 -11.07 6.75
N SER A 42 7.74 -10.11 7.66
CA SER A 42 7.05 -10.05 8.95
C SER A 42 5.58 -9.63 8.86
N LEU A 43 5.19 -8.99 7.75
CA LEU A 43 3.83 -8.51 7.55
C LEU A 43 2.86 -9.59 7.08
N THR A 44 1.62 -9.48 7.52
CA THR A 44 0.48 -10.24 7.01
C THR A 44 0.21 -9.90 5.54
N TRP A 45 -0.48 -10.78 4.82
CA TRP A 45 -0.79 -10.54 3.40
C TRP A 45 -1.72 -9.33 3.23
N GLN A 46 -2.59 -9.04 4.21
CA GLN A 46 -3.47 -7.88 4.20
C GLN A 46 -2.69 -6.57 4.28
N GLU A 47 -1.70 -6.49 5.17
CA GLU A 47 -0.83 -5.31 5.30
C GLU A 47 -0.02 -5.09 4.03
N ARG A 48 0.50 -6.17 3.42
CA ARG A 48 1.22 -6.08 2.15
C ARG A 48 0.33 -5.54 1.03
N LEU A 49 -0.93 -5.96 0.96
CA LEU A 49 -1.89 -5.44 -0.01
C LEU A 49 -2.20 -3.96 0.21
N ARG A 50 -2.30 -3.51 1.47
CA ARG A 50 -2.49 -2.08 1.78
C ARG A 50 -1.29 -1.26 1.32
N ILE A 51 -0.07 -1.70 1.63
CA ILE A 51 1.15 -1.03 1.17
C ILE A 51 1.20 -0.97 -0.35
N ALA A 52 0.91 -2.09 -1.03
CA ALA A 52 0.87 -2.12 -2.49
C ALA A 52 -0.18 -1.14 -3.07
N ASN A 53 -1.37 -1.05 -2.46
CA ASN A 53 -2.40 -0.10 -2.87
C ASN A 53 -1.93 1.35 -2.68
N TYR A 54 -1.33 1.67 -1.54
CA TYR A 54 -0.78 3.00 -1.29
C TYR A 54 0.28 3.37 -2.33
N LEU A 55 1.25 2.49 -2.59
CA LEU A 55 2.30 2.72 -3.59
C LEU A 55 1.72 2.94 -5.00
N ASN A 56 0.73 2.14 -5.39
CA ASN A 56 0.05 2.31 -6.66
C ASN A 56 -0.72 3.63 -6.73
N SER A 57 -1.37 4.05 -5.63
CA SER A 57 -2.10 5.32 -5.56
C SER A 57 -1.19 6.53 -5.79
N VAL A 58 0.03 6.47 -5.25
CA VAL A 58 1.06 7.49 -5.45
C VAL A 58 1.59 7.47 -6.89
N ALA A 59 1.86 6.27 -7.44
CA ALA A 59 2.41 6.12 -8.78
C ALA A 59 1.45 6.56 -9.90
N TYR A 60 0.16 6.23 -9.75
CA TYR A 60 -0.88 6.50 -10.75
C TYR A 60 -1.78 7.69 -10.37
N ASN A 61 -1.45 8.39 -9.29
CA ASN A 61 -2.14 9.60 -8.80
C ASN A 61 -3.67 9.42 -8.69
N TYR A 62 -4.10 8.37 -7.98
CA TYR A 62 -5.51 8.14 -7.65
C TYR A 62 -5.75 8.17 -6.14
N PRO A 63 -6.97 8.45 -5.65
CA PRO A 63 -7.27 8.41 -4.23
C PRO A 63 -7.20 6.97 -3.70
N GLU A 64 -6.38 6.69 -2.69
CA GLU A 64 -6.16 5.34 -2.16
C GLU A 64 -7.46 4.59 -1.80
N ASN A 65 -8.45 5.32 -1.26
CA ASN A 65 -9.76 4.79 -0.85
C ASN A 65 -10.77 4.71 -2.00
N ASN A 66 -10.41 5.19 -3.19
CA ASN A 66 -11.24 5.15 -4.39
C ASN A 66 -10.40 4.78 -5.62
N PRO A 67 -9.86 3.55 -5.65
CA PRO A 67 -9.04 3.10 -6.76
C PRO A 67 -9.87 3.04 -8.06
N PRO A 68 -9.24 3.30 -9.22
CA PRO A 68 -9.90 3.19 -10.51
C PRO A 68 -10.45 1.77 -10.71
N ARG A 69 -11.66 1.68 -11.24
CA ARG A 69 -12.34 0.40 -11.45
C ARG A 69 -11.62 -0.39 -12.55
N LEU A 70 -11.34 -1.66 -12.26
CA LEU A 70 -10.77 -2.57 -13.25
C LEU A 70 -11.72 -2.75 -14.43
N ASP A 71 -11.23 -2.52 -15.65
CA ASP A 71 -11.96 -2.86 -16.86
C ASP A 71 -11.93 -4.39 -17.09
N ARG A 72 -13.08 -5.02 -16.85
CA ARG A 72 -13.27 -6.48 -16.98
C ARG A 72 -13.48 -6.94 -18.42
N THR A 73 -13.61 -6.01 -19.37
CA THR A 73 -13.72 -6.35 -20.80
C THR A 73 -12.36 -6.75 -21.38
N VAL A 74 -11.29 -6.10 -20.93
CA VAL A 74 -9.90 -6.39 -21.33
C VAL A 74 -9.24 -7.40 -20.37
N PHE A 75 -9.47 -7.26 -19.07
CA PHE A 75 -8.84 -8.10 -18.06
C PHE A 75 -9.84 -9.05 -17.42
N ARG A 76 -9.91 -10.29 -17.94
CA ARG A 76 -10.68 -11.39 -17.35
C ARG A 76 -9.77 -12.50 -16.85
N ALA A 77 -10.00 -12.96 -15.62
CA ALA A 77 -9.39 -14.20 -15.15
C ALA A 77 -9.96 -15.36 -15.97
N ARG A 78 -9.11 -16.15 -16.62
CA ARG A 78 -9.50 -17.41 -17.24
C ARG A 78 -9.26 -18.53 -16.25
N GLY A 79 -10.31 -19.27 -15.91
CA GLY A 79 -10.17 -20.54 -15.22
C GLY A 79 -9.37 -21.51 -16.10
N ARG A 80 -8.57 -22.36 -15.47
CA ARG A 80 -8.11 -23.59 -16.12
C ARG A 80 -9.23 -24.59 -15.95
N ASP A 81 -9.92 -24.89 -17.04
CA ASP A 81 -10.72 -26.11 -17.17
C ASP A 81 -9.78 -27.33 -17.24
#